data_AF-A0A7S3XH79-F1
#
_entry.id   AF-A0A7S3XH79-F1
#
_cell.length_a   1.000
_cell.length_b   1.000
_cell.length_c   1.000
_cell.angle_alpha   90.00
_cell.angle_beta   90.00
_cell.angle_gamma   90.00
#
_symmetry.space_group_name_H-M   'P 1'
#
loop_
_entity.id
_entity.type
_entity.pdbx_description
1 polymer ?
#
loop_
_entity_poly.entity_id
_entity_poly.type
_entity_poly.pdbx_seq_one_letter_code
_entity_poly.pdbx_strand_id
1 'polypeptide(L)'
;MNKDYDPSGKKKRQDEFGSEDGSFGLKDAVIIVLVFALISGVMIWKTFPQTFISCEEDQPLLTIKKDFFPADTFQQLKQDLLAHPHTHSRQHRAKRALPHTRGQVVMFNRDGVTEFREKAAAEEMGYLATFFDAVRHPAANAWVVNVLVIDPKPKANGVKVFGDIDEAVATHLDGNLAVDARQHTFLAHQTDVLYVSVPADMEGGALSVYPYASGGPRWKAWYKEQVKRPAENTLATFRGDAYHGVSAYYTDEEGARRVTLVL
;
A
#
# COMPACT_ATOMS: atom_id res chain seq x y z
N MET A 1 46.76 96.54 10.88
CA MET A 1 47.79 95.91 9.99
C MET A 1 47.85 94.45 10.41
N ASN A 2 47.25 93.46 9.74
CA ASN A 2 47.34 93.05 8.31
C ASN A 2 48.82 93.02 7.87
N LYS A 3 49.44 91.92 7.44
CA LYS A 3 49.03 90.66 6.77
C LYS A 3 50.02 89.56 7.25
N ASP A 4 49.77 88.25 7.21
CA ASP A 4 49.74 87.44 6.00
C ASP A 4 48.95 86.13 6.20
N TYR A 5 48.10 85.88 5.20
CA TYR A 5 47.22 84.75 5.01
C TYR A 5 47.80 83.94 3.85
N ASP A 6 48.17 82.67 4.09
CA ASP A 6 48.57 81.71 3.06
C ASP A 6 47.35 80.86 2.63
N PRO A 7 46.89 80.96 1.37
CA PRO A 7 45.70 80.31 0.84
C PRO A 7 46.00 78.99 0.09
N SER A 8 46.88 78.12 0.59
CA SER A 8 47.26 76.94 -0.22
C SER A 8 47.63 75.66 0.54
N GLY A 9 46.85 75.26 1.55
CA GLY A 9 47.05 74.01 2.26
C GLY A 9 45.88 73.03 2.14
N LYS A 10 45.65 72.48 0.94
CA LYS A 10 44.64 71.44 0.66
C LYS A 10 44.61 70.37 1.76
N LYS A 11 43.58 70.40 2.62
CA LYS A 11 43.22 69.25 3.46
C LYS A 11 42.83 68.10 2.53
N LYS A 12 43.76 67.18 2.29
CA LYS A 12 43.45 65.83 1.81
C LYS A 12 42.49 65.23 2.84
N ARG A 13 41.19 65.26 2.57
CA ARG A 13 40.31 64.19 3.04
C ARG A 13 40.88 62.93 2.42
N GLN A 14 41.56 62.13 3.22
CA GLN A 14 41.70 60.72 2.90
C GLN A 14 40.29 60.16 3.00
N ASP A 15 39.70 59.98 1.83
CA ASP A 15 38.57 59.11 1.65
C ASP A 15 39.05 57.69 2.02
N GLU A 16 38.89 57.31 3.29
CA GLU A 16 38.78 55.91 3.68
C GLU A 16 37.38 55.40 3.30
N PHE A 17 37.05 55.52 2.01
CA PHE A 17 36.20 54.53 1.37
C PHE A 17 37.18 53.48 0.86
N GLY A 18 37.46 52.51 1.74
CA GLY A 18 38.03 51.24 1.31
C GLY A 18 37.11 50.67 0.24
N SER A 19 37.49 50.88 -1.01
CA SER A 19 37.10 50.01 -2.11
C SER A 19 37.80 48.69 -1.83
N GLU A 20 37.18 47.87 -0.97
CA GLU A 20 37.24 46.44 -1.23
C GLU A 20 36.57 46.27 -2.58
N ASP A 21 37.39 46.30 -3.64
CA ASP A 21 37.05 45.75 -4.94
C ASP A 21 36.72 44.28 -4.71
N GLY A 22 35.51 44.04 -4.22
CA GLY A 22 34.87 42.73 -4.12
C GLY A 22 34.53 42.26 -5.51
N SER A 23 35.53 42.17 -6.40
CA SER A 23 35.39 41.48 -7.67
C SER A 23 35.16 40.02 -7.27
N PHE A 24 33.91 39.58 -7.36
CA PHE A 24 33.53 38.20 -7.19
C PHE A 24 34.35 37.38 -8.19
N GLY A 25 35.40 36.72 -7.70
CA GLY A 25 36.37 36.09 -8.58
C GLY A 25 35.73 34.93 -9.30
N LEU A 26 36.20 34.63 -10.52
CA LEU A 26 35.78 33.42 -11.25
C LEU A 26 35.91 32.15 -10.37
N LYS A 27 36.90 32.13 -9.45
CA LYS A 27 37.09 31.06 -8.47
C LYS A 27 35.93 30.98 -7.46
N ASP A 28 35.48 32.10 -6.93
CA ASP A 28 34.38 32.16 -5.95
C ASP A 28 33.06 31.75 -6.60
N ALA A 29 32.82 32.20 -7.84
CA ALA A 29 31.67 31.78 -8.64
C ALA A 29 31.68 30.26 -8.91
N VAL A 30 32.83 29.69 -9.30
CA VAL A 30 32.97 28.23 -9.50
C VAL A 30 32.73 27.46 -8.21
N ILE A 31 33.27 27.92 -7.09
CA ILE A 31 33.04 27.28 -5.78
C ILE A 31 31.55 27.30 -5.41
N ILE A 32 30.87 28.43 -5.60
CA ILE A 32 29.43 28.55 -5.30
C ILE A 32 28.60 27.63 -6.18
N VAL A 33 28.90 27.55 -7.49
CA VAL A 33 28.20 26.61 -8.39
C VAL A 33 28.43 25.16 -7.98
N LEU A 34 29.66 24.78 -7.60
CA LEU A 34 29.97 23.42 -7.15
C LEU A 34 29.27 23.09 -5.82
N VAL A 35 29.22 24.02 -4.87
CA VAL A 35 28.51 23.85 -3.60
C VAL A 35 27.00 23.71 -3.86
N PHE A 36 26.42 24.55 -4.73
CA PHE A 36 25.01 24.44 -5.08
C PHE A 36 24.70 23.12 -5.79
N ALA A 37 25.53 22.70 -6.75
CA ALA A 37 25.38 21.42 -7.43
C ALA A 37 25.51 20.23 -6.48
N LEU A 38 26.40 20.29 -5.49
CA LEU A 38 26.54 19.26 -4.45
C LEU A 38 25.30 19.22 -3.54
N ILE A 39 24.83 20.38 -3.06
CA ILE A 39 23.63 20.47 -2.23
C ILE A 39 22.42 19.96 -3.01
N SER A 40 22.23 20.40 -4.26
CA SER A 40 21.16 19.90 -5.14
C SER A 40 21.31 18.39 -5.38
N GLY A 41 22.53 17.88 -5.62
CA GLY A 41 22.78 16.46 -5.78
C GLY A 41 22.42 15.64 -4.54
N VAL A 42 22.77 16.11 -3.34
CA VAL A 42 22.41 15.46 -2.06
C VAL A 42 20.92 15.57 -1.79
N MET A 43 20.29 16.70 -2.08
CA MET A 43 18.84 16.90 -1.94
C MET A 43 18.09 15.96 -2.89
N ILE A 44 18.46 15.92 -4.17
CA ILE A 44 17.90 14.99 -5.15
C ILE A 44 18.13 13.55 -4.68
N TRP A 45 19.36 13.21 -4.25
CA TRP A 45 19.71 11.89 -3.72
C TRP A 45 18.79 11.45 -2.56
N LYS A 46 18.61 12.32 -1.57
CA LYS A 46 17.73 12.08 -0.41
C LYS A 46 16.24 12.03 -0.76
N THR A 47 15.83 12.66 -1.85
CA THR A 47 14.46 12.62 -2.36
C THR A 47 14.22 11.52 -3.40
N PHE A 48 15.23 10.71 -3.75
CA PHE A 48 14.99 9.62 -4.69
C PHE A 48 14.00 8.62 -4.09
N PRO A 49 13.05 8.15 -4.90
CA PRO A 49 12.14 7.15 -4.44
C PRO A 49 12.83 5.88 -3.98
N GLN A 50 12.48 5.45 -2.77
CA GLN A 50 12.95 4.20 -2.19
C GLN A 50 11.76 3.27 -1.96
N THR A 51 11.99 1.98 -2.20
CA THR A 51 11.05 0.91 -1.82
C THR A 51 11.55 0.28 -0.53
N PHE A 52 10.71 0.30 0.50
CA PHE A 52 11.00 -0.33 1.79
C PHE A 52 10.33 -1.69 1.85
N ILE A 53 11.15 -2.72 2.05
CA ILE A 53 10.75 -4.12 2.22
C ILE A 53 11.28 -4.57 3.58
N SER A 54 10.39 -5.04 4.45
CA SER A 54 10.71 -5.54 5.79
C SER A 54 10.51 -7.04 5.94
N CYS A 55 10.23 -7.74 4.85
CA CYS A 55 10.05 -9.19 4.84
C CYS A 55 11.41 -9.87 4.97
N GLU A 56 11.49 -10.93 5.77
CA GLU A 56 12.71 -11.72 5.92
C GLU A 56 12.83 -12.76 4.79
N GLU A 57 14.06 -13.15 4.45
CA GLU A 57 14.32 -14.08 3.35
C GLU A 57 13.72 -15.48 3.60
N ASP A 58 13.69 -15.92 4.87
CA ASP A 58 13.20 -17.21 5.31
C ASP A 58 11.70 -17.23 5.66
N GLN A 59 11.02 -16.08 5.63
CA GLN A 59 9.57 -16.00 5.85
C GLN A 59 8.84 -16.80 4.76
N PRO A 60 7.90 -17.71 5.12
CA PRO A 60 7.18 -18.52 4.16
C PRO A 60 6.38 -17.66 3.18
N LEU A 61 6.34 -18.08 1.91
CA LEU A 61 5.62 -17.33 0.87
C LEU A 61 4.11 -17.32 1.12
N LEU A 62 3.54 -18.48 1.44
CA LEU A 62 2.13 -18.64 1.80
C LEU A 62 1.99 -19.67 2.94
N THR A 63 1.14 -19.37 3.91
CA THR A 63 0.70 -20.31 4.93
C THR A 63 -0.82 -20.35 4.94
N ILE A 64 -1.37 -21.54 5.23
CA ILE A 64 -2.82 -21.77 5.20
C ILE A 64 -3.23 -22.43 6.51
N LYS A 65 -4.19 -21.81 7.20
CA LYS A 65 -4.80 -22.34 8.42
C LYS A 65 -6.30 -22.51 8.19
N LYS A 66 -6.75 -23.75 8.21
CA LYS A 66 -8.19 -24.09 8.18
C LYS A 66 -8.80 -23.93 9.56
N ASP A 67 -10.12 -23.75 9.60
CA ASP A 67 -10.89 -23.61 10.83
C ASP A 67 -10.28 -22.57 11.77
N PHE A 68 -9.91 -21.41 11.19
CA PHE A 68 -9.11 -20.39 11.87
C PHE A 68 -9.77 -19.88 13.14
N PHE A 69 -11.05 -19.51 13.04
CA PHE A 69 -11.89 -19.16 14.18
C PHE A 69 -12.66 -20.37 14.69
N PRO A 70 -13.00 -20.41 16.00
CA PRO A 70 -14.03 -21.32 16.49
C PRO A 70 -15.32 -21.17 15.69
N ALA A 71 -16.05 -22.28 15.50
CA ALA A 71 -17.23 -22.32 14.63
C ALA A 71 -18.26 -21.22 14.96
N ASP A 72 -18.60 -21.05 16.25
CA ASP A 72 -19.58 -20.04 16.68
C ASP A 72 -19.10 -18.61 16.40
N THR A 73 -17.83 -18.33 16.66
CA THR A 73 -17.21 -17.03 16.36
C THR A 73 -17.22 -16.74 14.86
N PHE A 74 -16.88 -17.73 14.04
CA PHE A 74 -16.89 -17.59 12.59
C PHE A 74 -18.30 -17.37 12.05
N GLN A 75 -19.30 -18.12 12.54
CA GLN A 75 -20.68 -17.95 12.11
C GLN A 75 -21.24 -16.58 12.47
N GLN A 76 -20.96 -16.07 13.67
CA GLN A 76 -21.35 -14.71 14.06
C GLN A 76 -20.68 -13.68 13.14
N LEU A 77 -19.36 -13.77 12.96
CA LEU A 77 -18.61 -12.88 12.06
C LEU A 77 -19.17 -12.89 10.64
N LYS A 78 -19.49 -14.08 10.11
CA LYS A 78 -20.08 -14.26 8.78
C LYS A 78 -21.45 -13.60 8.68
N GLN A 79 -22.32 -13.84 9.66
CA GLN A 79 -23.66 -13.24 9.69
C GLN A 79 -23.59 -11.72 9.73
N ASP A 80 -22.77 -11.16 10.63
CA ASP A 80 -22.60 -9.72 10.78
C ASP A 80 -22.06 -9.08 9.49
N LEU A 81 -21.01 -9.68 8.91
CA LEU A 81 -20.43 -9.19 7.66
C LEU A 81 -21.43 -9.21 6.51
N LEU A 82 -22.12 -10.34 6.28
CA LEU A 82 -23.02 -10.50 5.14
C LEU A 82 -24.32 -9.70 5.28
N ALA A 83 -24.74 -9.37 6.49
CA ALA A 83 -25.88 -8.47 6.74
C ALA A 83 -25.50 -6.99 6.56
N HIS A 84 -24.21 -6.64 6.62
CA HIS A 84 -23.78 -5.25 6.67
C HIS A 84 -23.94 -4.52 5.32
N PRO A 85 -24.58 -3.33 5.27
CA PRO A 85 -24.84 -2.60 4.03
C PRO A 85 -23.60 -2.32 3.15
N HIS A 86 -22.42 -2.15 3.77
CA HIS A 86 -21.19 -1.86 3.04
C HIS A 86 -20.70 -3.01 2.14
N THR A 87 -21.10 -4.25 2.41
CA THR A 87 -20.78 -5.39 1.53
C THR A 87 -21.57 -5.36 0.21
N HIS A 88 -22.61 -4.54 0.13
CA HIS A 88 -23.44 -4.35 -1.07
C HIS A 88 -23.04 -3.11 -1.87
N SER A 89 -22.28 -2.18 -1.28
CA SER A 89 -21.91 -0.89 -1.88
C SER A 89 -20.71 -1.00 -2.83
N ARG A 90 -20.77 -0.31 -3.99
CA ARG A 90 -19.63 -0.23 -4.94
C ARG A 90 -18.53 0.65 -4.36
N GLN A 91 -17.26 0.24 -4.52
CA GLN A 91 -16.12 1.03 -4.06
C GLN A 91 -16.05 2.41 -4.73
N HIS A 92 -16.20 3.48 -3.95
CA HIS A 92 -16.20 4.85 -4.47
C HIS A 92 -14.80 5.39 -4.83
N ARG A 93 -13.71 4.67 -4.51
CA ARG A 93 -12.34 5.23 -4.48
C ARG A 93 -11.33 4.64 -5.44
N ALA A 94 -11.73 3.79 -6.38
CA ALA A 94 -10.84 3.39 -7.46
C ALA A 94 -11.21 4.15 -8.73
N LYS A 95 -10.42 5.17 -9.09
CA LYS A 95 -10.48 5.79 -10.45
C LYS A 95 -10.12 4.77 -11.56
N ARG A 96 -9.68 3.58 -11.17
CA ARG A 96 -9.56 2.32 -11.92
C ARG A 96 -10.31 1.19 -11.20
N ALA A 97 -11.56 1.41 -10.80
CA ALA A 97 -12.36 0.39 -10.13
C ALA A 97 -12.39 -0.88 -10.97
N LEU A 98 -11.86 -1.98 -10.43
CA LEU A 98 -12.04 -3.30 -11.00
C LEU A 98 -13.56 -3.52 -11.04
N PRO A 99 -14.17 -3.69 -12.22
CA PRO A 99 -15.63 -3.61 -12.39
C PRO A 99 -16.42 -4.67 -11.61
N HIS A 100 -15.73 -5.70 -11.08
CA HIS A 100 -16.32 -6.85 -10.40
C HIS A 100 -15.92 -6.98 -8.91
N THR A 101 -15.23 -5.98 -8.35
CA THR A 101 -14.87 -5.99 -6.92
C THR A 101 -15.59 -4.87 -6.16
N ARG A 102 -16.10 -5.19 -4.97
CA ARG A 102 -16.78 -4.26 -4.06
C ARG A 102 -16.21 -4.37 -2.65
N GLY A 103 -16.64 -3.44 -1.79
CA GLY A 103 -16.38 -3.45 -0.35
C GLY A 103 -15.73 -2.17 0.16
N GLN A 104 -15.06 -2.26 1.30
CA GLN A 104 -14.62 -1.09 2.08
C GLN A 104 -13.17 -1.27 2.50
N VAL A 105 -12.39 -0.19 2.38
CA VAL A 105 -11.00 -0.14 2.82
C VAL A 105 -10.87 0.88 3.94
N VAL A 106 -10.28 0.47 5.05
CA VAL A 106 -9.97 1.32 6.21
C VAL A 106 -8.47 1.26 6.45
N MET A 107 -7.83 2.42 6.57
CA MET A 107 -6.38 2.54 6.75
C MET A 107 -6.11 3.33 8.02
N PHE A 108 -5.20 2.86 8.86
CA PHE A 108 -4.83 3.53 10.10
C PHE A 108 -3.44 3.09 10.57
N ASN A 109 -2.84 3.90 11.44
CA ASN A 109 -1.57 3.61 12.10
C ASN A 109 -1.80 3.23 13.57
N ARG A 110 -0.72 3.09 14.35
CA ARG A 110 -0.79 2.78 15.80
C ARG A 110 -1.70 3.72 16.58
N ASP A 111 -1.64 5.01 16.29
CA ASP A 111 -2.43 6.02 17.01
C ASP A 111 -3.92 5.90 16.67
N GLY A 112 -4.25 5.47 15.45
CA GLY A 112 -5.63 5.28 14.97
C GLY A 112 -6.30 3.97 15.40
N VAL A 113 -5.63 3.07 16.13
CA VAL A 113 -6.21 1.76 16.51
C VAL A 113 -7.44 1.92 17.40
N THR A 114 -7.39 2.81 18.39
CA THR A 114 -8.53 3.05 19.29
C THR A 114 -9.71 3.61 18.52
N GLU A 115 -9.47 4.64 17.69
CA GLU A 115 -10.50 5.25 16.85
C GLU A 115 -11.11 4.23 15.87
N PHE A 116 -10.29 3.35 15.27
CA PHE A 116 -10.77 2.27 14.41
C PHE A 116 -11.74 1.34 15.14
N ARG A 117 -11.40 0.89 16.35
CA ARG A 117 -12.27 0.01 17.15
C ARG A 117 -13.55 0.70 17.58
N GLU A 118 -13.47 1.95 18.01
CA GLU A 118 -14.64 2.74 18.41
C GLU A 118 -15.59 2.95 17.24
N LYS A 119 -15.07 3.30 16.06
CA LYS A 119 -15.86 3.40 14.83
C LYS A 119 -16.44 2.06 14.43
N ALA A 120 -15.65 0.99 14.47
CA ALA A 120 -16.14 -0.35 14.16
C ALA A 120 -17.30 -0.77 15.08
N ALA A 121 -17.26 -0.40 16.37
CA ALA A 121 -18.36 -0.64 17.29
C ALA A 121 -19.57 0.26 16.99
N ALA A 122 -19.35 1.56 16.76
CA ALA A 122 -20.42 2.53 16.51
C ALA A 122 -21.16 2.32 15.20
N GLU A 123 -20.48 1.79 14.18
CA GLU A 123 -21.02 1.53 12.85
C GLU A 123 -21.42 0.06 12.66
N GLU A 124 -21.55 -0.73 13.73
CA GLU A 124 -21.93 -2.15 13.68
C GLU A 124 -20.98 -3.02 12.81
N MET A 125 -19.74 -2.57 12.62
CA MET A 125 -18.65 -3.27 11.92
C MET A 125 -17.72 -4.03 12.88
N GLY A 126 -18.25 -4.53 14.01
CA GLY A 126 -17.47 -5.24 15.02
C GLY A 126 -16.67 -6.43 14.47
N TYR A 127 -17.15 -7.04 13.38
CA TYR A 127 -16.43 -8.11 12.65
C TYR A 127 -15.04 -7.67 12.14
N LEU A 128 -14.87 -6.40 11.78
CA LEU A 128 -13.56 -5.86 11.35
C LEU A 128 -12.58 -5.81 12.51
N ALA A 129 -13.04 -5.38 13.69
CA ALA A 129 -12.21 -5.33 14.89
C ALA A 129 -11.83 -6.74 15.36
N THR A 130 -12.79 -7.68 15.37
CA THR A 130 -12.54 -9.09 15.70
C THR A 130 -11.48 -9.71 14.79
N PHE A 131 -11.58 -9.50 13.48
CA PHE A 131 -10.59 -9.99 12.53
C PHE A 131 -9.22 -9.32 12.73
N PHE A 132 -9.19 -7.99 12.80
CA PHE A 132 -7.98 -7.21 13.02
C PHE A 132 -7.20 -7.69 14.26
N ASP A 133 -7.89 -7.85 15.39
CA ASP A 133 -7.24 -8.25 16.64
C ASP A 133 -6.70 -9.69 16.61
N ALA A 134 -7.31 -10.56 15.80
CA ALA A 134 -6.89 -11.96 15.66
C ALA A 134 -5.64 -12.14 14.80
N VAL A 135 -5.43 -11.29 13.78
CA VAL A 135 -4.37 -11.48 12.78
C VAL A 135 -3.29 -10.39 12.79
N ARG A 136 -3.50 -9.23 13.42
CA ARG A 136 -2.53 -8.13 13.37
C ARG A 136 -1.14 -8.56 13.83
N HIS A 137 -0.13 -8.24 13.01
CA HIS A 137 1.25 -8.43 13.43
C HIS A 137 1.59 -7.44 14.57
N PRO A 138 2.14 -7.88 15.71
CA PRO A 138 2.37 -7.02 16.88
C PRO A 138 3.41 -5.93 16.63
N ALA A 139 4.38 -6.18 15.74
CA ALA A 139 5.40 -5.20 15.38
C ALA A 139 4.95 -4.21 14.30
N ALA A 140 3.79 -4.43 13.65
CA ALA A 140 3.31 -3.52 12.61
C ALA A 140 3.06 -2.10 13.17
N ASN A 141 3.19 -1.11 12.31
CA ASN A 141 3.00 0.31 12.63
C ASN A 141 1.81 0.94 11.90
N ALA A 142 1.28 0.25 10.89
CA ALA A 142 0.09 0.64 10.17
C ALA A 142 -0.57 -0.58 9.50
N TRP A 143 -1.84 -0.40 9.15
CA TRP A 143 -2.72 -1.48 8.70
C TRP A 143 -3.69 -0.99 7.64
N VAL A 144 -4.09 -1.91 6.76
CA VAL A 144 -5.13 -1.71 5.75
C VAL A 144 -6.14 -2.84 5.89
N VAL A 145 -7.24 -2.59 6.57
CA VAL A 145 -8.34 -3.55 6.66
C VAL A 145 -9.23 -3.38 5.42
N ASN A 146 -9.49 -4.46 4.69
CA ASN A 146 -10.32 -4.43 3.50
C ASN A 146 -11.36 -5.55 3.51
N VAL A 147 -12.63 -5.19 3.28
CA VAL A 147 -13.66 -6.14 2.88
C VAL A 147 -13.61 -6.26 1.37
N LEU A 148 -13.27 -7.44 0.85
CA LEU A 148 -13.26 -7.70 -0.58
C LEU A 148 -14.40 -8.64 -0.95
N VAL A 149 -15.33 -8.10 -1.73
CA VAL A 149 -16.44 -8.84 -2.34
C VAL A 149 -16.16 -8.98 -3.82
N ILE A 150 -16.12 -10.22 -4.30
CA ILE A 150 -15.96 -10.52 -5.73
C ILE A 150 -17.29 -11.10 -6.21
N ASP A 151 -17.84 -10.51 -7.27
CA ASP A 151 -19.02 -11.05 -7.96
C ASP A 151 -18.60 -12.15 -8.95
N PRO A 152 -19.42 -13.19 -9.18
CA PRO A 152 -19.12 -14.23 -10.15
C PRO A 152 -19.15 -13.67 -11.56
N LYS A 153 -18.33 -14.25 -12.45
CA LYS A 153 -18.44 -13.94 -13.88
C LYS A 153 -19.56 -14.77 -14.52
N PRO A 154 -20.24 -14.24 -15.55
CA PRO A 154 -21.17 -15.02 -16.34
C PRO A 154 -20.42 -16.21 -16.98
N LYS A 155 -20.96 -17.43 -16.85
CA LYS A 155 -20.48 -18.57 -17.64
C LYS A 155 -20.81 -18.27 -19.12
N ALA A 156 -19.80 -17.99 -19.93
CA ALA A 156 -20.02 -17.88 -21.37
C ALA A 156 -20.31 -19.29 -21.92
N ASN A 157 -21.48 -19.47 -22.55
CA ASN A 157 -21.89 -20.75 -23.13
C ASN A 157 -20.77 -21.35 -24.00
N GLY A 158 -20.21 -22.48 -23.58
CA GLY A 158 -19.20 -23.23 -24.35
C GLY A 158 -17.74 -22.82 -24.17
N VAL A 159 -17.42 -21.81 -23.35
CA VAL A 159 -16.02 -21.46 -23.06
C VAL A 159 -15.53 -22.32 -21.90
N LYS A 160 -14.67 -23.30 -22.19
CA LYS A 160 -13.84 -23.93 -21.16
C LYS A 160 -12.93 -22.85 -20.60
N VAL A 161 -13.02 -22.59 -19.30
CA VAL A 161 -12.13 -21.67 -18.58
C VAL A 161 -10.73 -22.27 -18.63
N PHE A 162 -9.92 -21.85 -19.60
CA PHE A 162 -8.51 -22.17 -19.62
C PHE A 162 -7.81 -21.25 -18.60
N GLY A 163 -7.09 -21.88 -17.66
CA GLY A 163 -6.62 -21.27 -16.42
C GLY A 163 -5.82 -19.97 -16.56
N ASP A 164 -5.59 -19.32 -15.41
CA ASP A 164 -4.74 -18.15 -15.15
C ASP A 164 -4.90 -16.89 -16.03
N ILE A 165 -5.65 -16.92 -17.14
CA ILE A 165 -5.75 -15.78 -18.07
C ILE A 165 -6.85 -14.79 -17.65
N ASP A 166 -7.89 -15.26 -16.96
CA ASP A 166 -8.97 -14.41 -16.48
C ASP A 166 -8.85 -14.11 -14.98
N GLU A 167 -8.54 -12.86 -14.64
CA GLU A 167 -8.33 -12.40 -13.27
C GLU A 167 -9.58 -11.64 -12.76
N ALA A 168 -10.00 -11.94 -11.53
CA ALA A 168 -10.95 -11.12 -10.77
C ALA A 168 -10.23 -9.98 -10.04
N VAL A 169 -9.03 -10.27 -9.54
CA VAL A 169 -8.10 -9.29 -8.97
C VAL A 169 -6.78 -9.44 -9.69
N ALA A 170 -6.38 -8.39 -10.39
CA ALA A 170 -5.16 -8.41 -11.18
C ALA A 170 -3.92 -8.66 -10.32
N THR A 171 -2.91 -9.32 -10.88
CA THR A 171 -1.66 -9.56 -10.16
C THR A 171 -0.99 -8.23 -9.75
N HIS A 172 -0.77 -8.01 -8.45
CA HIS A 172 -0.24 -6.76 -7.90
C HIS A 172 0.55 -6.96 -6.59
N LEU A 173 1.09 -5.86 -6.05
CA LEU A 173 1.68 -5.77 -4.71
C LEU A 173 0.82 -4.87 -3.83
N ASP A 174 0.76 -5.19 -2.54
CA ASP A 174 0.17 -4.32 -1.53
C ASP A 174 1.18 -3.24 -1.12
N GLY A 175 1.02 -2.04 -1.69
CA GLY A 175 1.87 -0.88 -1.38
C GLY A 175 1.10 0.40 -1.05
N ASN A 176 -0.21 0.29 -0.79
CA ASN A 176 -1.15 1.42 -0.84
C ASN A 176 -1.29 2.20 0.48
N LEU A 177 -0.36 2.05 1.42
CA LEU A 177 -0.39 2.87 2.63
C LEU A 177 0.06 4.30 2.26
N ALA A 178 -0.90 5.22 2.13
CA ALA A 178 -0.66 6.60 1.72
C ALA A 178 0.01 7.48 2.80
N VAL A 179 0.94 6.93 3.58
CA VAL A 179 1.57 7.63 4.70
C VAL A 179 2.70 8.57 4.25
N ASP A 180 3.32 8.34 3.08
CA ASP A 180 4.14 9.36 2.40
C ASP A 180 4.44 8.96 0.93
N ALA A 181 3.37 8.66 0.18
CA ALA A 181 3.47 8.05 -1.15
C ALA A 181 4.03 8.99 -2.25
N ARG A 182 4.40 10.23 -1.92
CA ARG A 182 4.98 11.17 -2.91
C ARG A 182 6.45 10.87 -3.21
N GLN A 183 7.15 10.22 -2.29
CA GLN A 183 8.57 9.92 -2.43
C GLN A 183 8.86 8.44 -2.20
N HIS A 184 8.20 7.76 -1.26
CA HIS A 184 8.56 6.38 -0.92
C HIS A 184 7.43 5.39 -1.20
N THR A 185 7.80 4.15 -1.50
CA THR A 185 6.88 3.01 -1.57
C THR A 185 7.15 2.10 -0.38
N PHE A 186 6.13 1.84 0.42
CA PHE A 186 6.20 0.90 1.54
C PHE A 186 5.38 -0.32 1.15
N LEU A 187 6.04 -1.47 1.04
CA LEU A 187 5.32 -2.73 0.86
C LEU A 187 4.80 -3.21 2.21
N ALA A 188 3.68 -3.93 2.19
CA ALA A 188 3.22 -4.66 3.35
C ALA A 188 4.33 -5.62 3.85
N HIS A 189 4.35 -5.86 5.15
CA HIS A 189 5.17 -6.93 5.72
C HIS A 189 4.51 -8.31 5.54
N GLN A 190 3.19 -8.33 5.63
CA GLN A 190 2.36 -9.52 5.56
C GLN A 190 0.97 -9.09 5.08
N THR A 191 0.29 -9.99 4.36
CA THR A 191 -1.12 -9.85 4.02
C THR A 191 -1.87 -11.10 4.49
N ASP A 192 -2.99 -10.89 5.18
CA ASP A 192 -3.84 -11.94 5.75
C ASP A 192 -5.21 -11.95 5.08
N VAL A 193 -5.66 -13.09 4.55
CA VAL A 193 -6.94 -13.25 3.84
C VAL A 193 -7.79 -14.31 4.51
N LEU A 194 -8.87 -13.90 5.18
CA LEU A 194 -9.88 -14.80 5.72
C LEU A 194 -11.02 -14.99 4.70
N TYR A 195 -11.29 -16.24 4.35
CA TYR A 195 -12.42 -16.61 3.50
C TYR A 195 -13.70 -16.73 4.33
N VAL A 196 -14.64 -15.80 4.14
CA VAL A 196 -15.87 -15.70 4.95
C VAL A 196 -17.08 -16.31 4.25
N SER A 197 -17.23 -16.05 2.96
CA SER A 197 -18.26 -16.66 2.11
C SER A 197 -17.62 -17.16 0.83
N VAL A 198 -17.84 -18.45 0.52
CA VAL A 198 -17.35 -19.08 -0.72
C VAL A 198 -18.48 -19.94 -1.29
N PRO A 199 -18.94 -19.71 -2.54
CA PRO A 199 -19.98 -20.54 -3.14
C PRO A 199 -19.56 -22.02 -3.19
N ALA A 200 -20.48 -22.92 -2.88
CA ALA A 200 -20.16 -24.35 -2.72
C ALA A 200 -19.73 -25.02 -4.04
N ASP A 201 -20.28 -24.54 -5.16
CA ASP A 201 -20.00 -25.00 -6.52
C ASP A 201 -18.96 -24.12 -7.25
N MET A 202 -18.24 -23.27 -6.51
CA MET A 202 -17.31 -22.30 -7.10
C MET A 202 -16.23 -22.97 -7.95
N GLU A 203 -16.19 -22.62 -9.23
CA GLU A 203 -15.11 -22.98 -10.16
C GLU A 203 -14.19 -21.78 -10.37
N GLY A 204 -12.88 -21.93 -10.09
CA GLY A 204 -11.90 -20.84 -10.15
C GLY A 204 -11.72 -20.14 -8.80
N GLY A 205 -11.54 -18.82 -8.80
CA GLY A 205 -11.39 -18.03 -7.57
C GLY A 205 -10.11 -18.28 -6.76
N ALA A 206 -9.09 -18.87 -7.39
CA ALA A 206 -7.86 -19.24 -6.71
C ALA A 206 -7.02 -18.01 -6.39
N LEU A 207 -6.54 -17.90 -5.15
CA LEU A 207 -5.48 -16.96 -4.80
C LEU A 207 -4.14 -17.54 -5.27
N SER A 208 -3.41 -16.79 -6.07
CA SER A 208 -2.05 -17.12 -6.49
C SER A 208 -1.07 -16.14 -5.87
N VAL A 209 0.00 -16.68 -5.29
CA VAL A 209 1.06 -15.94 -4.63
C VAL A 209 2.39 -16.30 -5.30
N TYR A 210 3.13 -15.29 -5.70
CA TYR A 210 4.39 -15.40 -6.44
C TYR A 210 5.49 -14.71 -5.64
N PRO A 211 6.70 -15.31 -5.56
CA PRO A 211 7.84 -14.66 -4.92
C PRO A 211 8.12 -13.28 -5.52
N TYR A 212 8.55 -12.34 -4.69
CA TYR A 212 9.11 -11.09 -5.18
C TYR A 212 10.37 -11.37 -6.01
N ALA A 213 10.34 -11.03 -7.30
CA ALA A 213 11.51 -11.05 -8.16
C ALA A 213 11.90 -9.60 -8.49
N SER A 214 13.20 -9.38 -8.75
CA SER A 214 13.92 -8.11 -9.01
C SER A 214 13.19 -6.99 -9.81
N GLY A 215 12.07 -6.47 -9.30
CA GLY A 215 11.32 -5.34 -9.86
C GLY A 215 10.11 -5.66 -10.75
N GLY A 216 9.57 -6.88 -10.76
CA GLY A 216 8.34 -7.16 -11.54
C GLY A 216 7.82 -8.59 -11.46
N PRO A 217 6.52 -8.83 -11.74
CA PRO A 217 6.02 -10.18 -11.87
C PRO A 217 6.67 -10.78 -13.11
N ARG A 218 7.67 -11.65 -12.93
CA ARG A 218 8.09 -12.51 -14.02
C ARG A 218 6.91 -13.45 -14.24
N TRP A 219 6.15 -13.26 -15.31
CA TRP A 219 5.07 -14.17 -15.72
C TRP A 219 5.57 -15.61 -15.98
N LYS A 220 6.89 -15.80 -15.93
CA LYS A 220 7.62 -17.06 -15.93
C LYS A 220 8.18 -17.45 -14.55
N ALA A 221 7.67 -16.91 -13.45
CA ALA A 221 7.96 -17.47 -12.13
C ALA A 221 7.38 -18.89 -12.14
N TRP A 222 8.25 -19.87 -12.38
CA TRP A 222 7.88 -21.28 -12.47
C TRP A 222 7.30 -21.81 -11.16
N TYR A 223 7.49 -21.05 -10.08
CA TYR A 223 7.02 -21.34 -8.75
C TYR A 223 5.98 -20.31 -8.31
N LYS A 224 4.80 -20.81 -7.95
CA LYS A 224 3.74 -20.09 -7.26
C LYS A 224 3.14 -20.99 -6.19
N GLU A 225 2.72 -20.38 -5.10
CA GLU A 225 1.86 -21.04 -4.13
C GLU A 225 0.42 -20.58 -4.34
N GLN A 226 -0.55 -21.44 -4.00
CA GLN A 226 -1.94 -21.15 -4.31
C GLN A 226 -2.91 -21.70 -3.26
N VAL A 227 -3.96 -20.91 -3.00
CA VAL A 227 -5.21 -21.43 -2.42
C VAL A 227 -6.14 -21.77 -3.58
N LYS A 228 -6.02 -23.00 -4.11
CA LYS A 228 -6.75 -23.43 -5.32
C LYS A 228 -8.26 -23.58 -5.12
N ARG A 229 -8.66 -24.07 -3.95
CA ARG A 229 -10.06 -24.31 -3.57
C ARG A 229 -10.25 -23.72 -2.19
N PRO A 230 -10.52 -22.41 -2.10
CA PRO A 230 -10.74 -21.80 -0.81
C PRO A 230 -11.99 -22.39 -0.16
N ALA A 231 -11.96 -22.52 1.15
CA ALA A 231 -13.10 -22.92 1.96
C ALA A 231 -13.36 -21.82 2.98
N GLU A 232 -14.60 -21.71 3.42
CA GLU A 232 -14.95 -20.82 4.53
C GLU A 232 -14.11 -21.12 5.77
N ASN A 233 -13.87 -20.08 6.58
CA ASN A 233 -13.04 -20.13 7.80
C ASN A 233 -11.58 -20.58 7.55
N THR A 234 -11.09 -20.43 6.32
CA THR A 234 -9.68 -20.59 5.99
C THR A 234 -8.98 -19.23 6.08
N LEU A 235 -7.87 -19.14 6.80
CA LEU A 235 -6.95 -18.02 6.77
C LEU A 235 -5.77 -18.36 5.86
N ALA A 236 -5.50 -17.49 4.89
CA ALA A 236 -4.31 -17.53 4.05
C ALA A 236 -3.44 -16.33 4.38
N THR A 237 -2.21 -16.57 4.82
CA THR A 237 -1.25 -15.53 5.19
C THR A 237 -0.07 -15.60 4.25
N PHE A 238 0.26 -14.53 3.56
CA PHE A 238 1.38 -14.48 2.64
C PHE A 238 2.29 -13.29 2.90
N ARG A 239 3.54 -13.43 2.46
CA ARG A 239 4.60 -12.42 2.62
C ARG A 239 4.22 -11.15 1.86
N GLY A 240 4.35 -9.97 2.48
CA GLY A 240 3.79 -8.74 1.91
C GLY A 240 4.55 -8.17 0.71
N ASP A 241 5.78 -8.66 0.44
CA ASP A 241 6.50 -8.39 -0.80
C ASP A 241 6.04 -9.29 -1.96
N ALA A 242 5.18 -10.28 -1.73
CA ALA A 242 4.78 -11.22 -2.75
C ALA A 242 3.77 -10.62 -3.73
N TYR A 243 4.00 -10.84 -5.03
CA TYR A 243 2.98 -10.57 -6.03
C TYR A 243 1.82 -11.53 -5.83
N HIS A 244 0.60 -11.04 -5.93
CA HIS A 244 -0.56 -11.89 -5.78
C HIS A 244 -1.74 -11.42 -6.62
N GLY A 245 -2.62 -12.37 -6.93
CA GLY A 245 -3.83 -12.13 -7.72
C GLY A 245 -4.87 -13.21 -7.47
N VAL A 246 -6.11 -12.93 -7.85
CA VAL A 246 -7.22 -13.86 -7.70
C VAL A 246 -7.81 -14.15 -9.07
N SER A 247 -7.85 -15.41 -9.48
CA SER A 247 -8.49 -15.78 -10.74
C SER A 247 -9.98 -15.48 -10.69
N ALA A 248 -10.59 -15.23 -11.85
CA ALA A 248 -12.03 -15.17 -11.97
C ALA A 248 -12.68 -16.48 -11.46
N TYR A 249 -13.94 -16.39 -11.08
CA TYR A 249 -14.71 -17.55 -10.64
C TYR A 249 -16.12 -17.54 -11.21
N TYR A 250 -16.71 -18.74 -11.23
CA TYR A 250 -18.03 -19.02 -11.77
C TYR A 250 -18.80 -19.90 -10.79
N THR A 251 -20.12 -19.74 -10.77
CA THR A 251 -21.06 -20.48 -9.92
C THR A 251 -22.42 -20.44 -10.62
N ASP A 252 -23.22 -21.49 -10.44
CA ASP A 252 -24.61 -21.55 -10.88
C ASP A 252 -25.57 -21.01 -9.80
N GLU A 253 -25.07 -20.72 -8.60
CA GLU A 253 -25.83 -20.14 -7.50
C GLU A 253 -26.09 -18.64 -7.73
N GLU A 254 -27.35 -18.28 -7.91
CA GLU A 254 -27.75 -16.90 -8.17
C GLU A 254 -27.46 -15.99 -6.97
N GLY A 255 -26.73 -14.90 -7.21
CA GLY A 255 -26.38 -13.93 -6.17
C GLY A 255 -25.24 -14.37 -5.24
N ALA A 256 -24.66 -15.56 -5.44
CA ALA A 256 -23.58 -16.07 -4.62
C ALA A 256 -22.27 -15.31 -4.83
N ARG A 257 -21.69 -14.80 -3.73
CA ARG A 257 -20.50 -13.96 -3.74
C ARG A 257 -19.36 -14.59 -2.94
N ARG A 258 -18.15 -14.42 -3.46
CA ARG A 258 -16.92 -14.67 -2.69
C ARG A 258 -16.62 -13.44 -1.85
N VAL A 259 -16.68 -13.58 -0.53
CA VAL A 259 -16.43 -12.49 0.43
C VAL A 259 -15.23 -12.86 1.30
N THR A 260 -14.25 -11.96 1.33
CA THR A 260 -13.03 -12.11 2.14
C THR A 260 -12.77 -10.88 2.99
N LEU A 261 -12.26 -11.08 4.20
CA LEU A 261 -11.62 -10.03 4.99
C LEU A 261 -10.12 -10.08 4.75
N VAL A 262 -9.51 -8.92 4.51
CA VAL A 262 -8.09 -8.77 4.22
C VAL A 262 -7.49 -7.78 5.20
N LEU A 263 -6.30 -8.09 5.75
CA LEU A 263 -5.48 -7.19 6.56
C LEU A 263 -4.08 -7.07 5.97
#